data_AF-A0A9E6ZAD7-F1
#
_entry.id   AF-A0A9E6ZAD7-F1
#
_cell.length_a   1.000
_cell.length_b   1.000
_cell.length_c   1.000
_cell.angle_alpha   90.00
_cell.angle_beta   90.00
_cell.angle_gamma   90.00
#
_symmetry.space_group_name_H-M   'P 1'
#
loop_
_entity.id
_entity.type
_entity.pdbx_description
1 polymer ?
#
loop_
_entity_poly.entity_id
_entity_poly.type
_entity_poly.pdbx_seq_one_letter_code
_entity_poly.pdbx_strand_id
1 'polypeptide(L)' 'MAGGKLIVTSSEGKAFFLKPQTGEMSGEISLGRPTFLPPIVADKVAYFLLEDGTLVAYE' A
#
# COMPACT_ATOMS: atom_id res chain seq x y z
N MET A 1 -0.64 -8.51 4.15
CA MET A 1 0.25 -9.17 3.16
C MET A 1 -0.60 -9.59 1.98
N ALA A 2 -0.09 -9.46 0.76
CA ALA A 2 -0.76 -9.93 -0.45
C ALA A 2 0.25 -10.30 -1.54
N GLY A 3 -0.03 -11.36 -2.30
CA GLY A 3 0.85 -11.79 -3.40
C GLY A 3 2.31 -12.05 -2.99
N GLY A 4 2.56 -12.46 -1.74
CA GLY A 4 3.91 -12.66 -1.19
C GLY A 4 4.65 -11.38 -0.78
N LYS A 5 3.99 -10.22 -0.81
CA LYS A 5 4.55 -8.92 -0.41
C LYS A 5 3.88 -8.42 0.88
N LEU A 6 4.67 -7.78 1.75
CA LEU A 6 4.17 -6.97 2.84
C LEU A 6 3.92 -5.55 2.32
N ILE A 7 2.71 -5.03 2.52
CA ILE A 7 2.34 -3.67 2.12
C ILE A 7 2.34 -2.81 3.39
N VAL A 8 3.08 -1.71 3.35
CA VAL A 8 3.20 -0.75 4.46
C VAL A 8 2.90 0.64 3.94
N THR A 9 2.16 1.44 4.70
CA THR A 9 1.79 2.81 4.34
C THR A 9 2.43 3.80 5.31
N SER A 10 2.90 4.93 4.79
CA SER A 10 3.49 6.03 5.57
C SER A 10 2.52 7.20 5.67
N SER A 11 2.63 7.96 6.76
CA SER A 11 1.96 9.26 6.93
C SER A 11 2.45 10.33 5.95
N GLU A 12 3.49 10.06 5.17
CA GLU A 12 3.94 10.93 4.07
C GLU A 12 3.20 10.67 2.75
N GLY A 13 2.17 9.82 2.77
CA GLY A 13 1.40 9.49 1.57
C GLY A 13 2.14 8.60 0.59
N LYS A 14 2.84 7.60 1.12
CA LYS A 14 3.56 6.58 0.36
C LYS A 14 3.09 5.19 0.76
N ALA A 15 3.12 4.26 -0.19
CA ALA A 15 3.01 2.83 0.10
C ALA A 15 4.25 2.09 -0.39
N PHE A 16 4.72 1.15 0.42
CA PHE A 16 5.91 0.36 0.18
C PHE A 16 5.57 -1.11 0.11
N PHE A 17 6.26 -1.83 -0.77
CA PHE A 17 6.14 -3.27 -0.93
C PHE A 17 7.44 -3.93 -0.48
N LEU A 18 7.38 -4.73 0.58
CA LEU A 18 8.55 -5.37 1.17
C LEU A 18 8.48 -6.90 1.01
N LYS A 19 9.65 -7.55 0.91
CA LYS A 19 9.76 -9.01 1.09
C LYS A 19 9.54 -9.33 2.58
N PRO A 20 8.53 -10.13 2.97
CA PRO A 20 8.23 -10.38 4.39
C PRO A 20 9.38 -11.04 5.16
N GLN A 21 10.21 -11.83 4.47
CA GLN A 21 11.29 -12.61 5.10
C GLN A 21 12.55 -11.79 5.37
N THR A 22 12.83 -10.77 4.55
CA THR A 22 14.09 -10.02 4.62
C THR A 22 13.90 -8.55 4.94
N GLY A 23 12.68 -8.01 4.80
CA GLY A 23 12.39 -6.58 4.92
C GLY A 23 12.87 -5.75 3.73
N GLU A 24 13.46 -6.38 2.71
CA GLU A 24 13.95 -5.68 1.52
C GLU A 24 12.80 -5.04 0.74
N MET A 25 12.99 -3.78 0.35
CA MET A 25 12.02 -3.04 -0.44
C MET A 25 12.05 -3.52 -1.90
N SER A 26 10.89 -3.98 -2.36
CA SER A 26 10.64 -4.43 -3.73
C SER A 26 9.94 -3.38 -4.60
N GLY A 27 9.43 -2.31 -4.01
CA GLY A 27 8.82 -1.19 -4.72
C GLY A 27 8.19 -0.15 -3.80
N GLU A 28 7.86 1.00 -4.38
CA GLU A 28 7.19 2.13 -3.74
C GLU A 28 6.18 2.74 -4.72
N ILE A 29 5.04 3.22 -4.20
CA ILE A 29 4.13 4.10 -4.92
C ILE A 29 3.83 5.35 -4.10
N SER A 30 3.67 6.48 -4.79
CA SER A 30 3.15 7.69 -4.19
C SER A 30 1.62 7.61 -4.17
N LEU A 31 1.04 7.75 -2.99
CA LEU A 31 -0.41 7.91 -2.80
C LEU A 31 -0.81 9.39 -2.83
N GLY A 32 0.15 10.32 -2.71
CA GLY A 32 -0.08 11.76 -2.66
C GLY A 32 -0.66 12.28 -1.34
N ARG A 33 -1.34 11.42 -0.58
CA ARG A 33 -1.89 11.72 0.76
C ARG A 33 -1.80 10.51 1.70
N PRO A 34 -1.85 10.73 3.03
CA PRO A 34 -1.85 9.65 4.01
C PRO A 34 -3.08 8.75 3.90
N THR A 35 -2.95 7.51 4.38
CA THR A 35 -4.06 6.60 4.68
C THR A 35 -3.98 6.17 6.13
N PHE A 36 -5.13 6.03 6.78
CA PHE A 36 -5.24 5.56 8.17
C PHE A 36 -5.81 4.14 8.28
N LEU A 37 -6.41 3.63 7.22
CA LEU A 37 -6.93 2.27 7.17
C LEU A 37 -5.89 1.34 6.55
N PRO A 38 -5.82 0.08 7.00
CA PRO A 38 -5.08 -0.95 6.30
C PRO A 38 -5.58 -1.09 4.85
N PRO A 39 -4.70 -1.33 3.88
CA PRO A 39 -5.11 -1.55 2.50
C PRO A 39 -5.91 -2.86 2.37
N ILE A 40 -6.87 -2.87 1.44
CA ILE A 40 -7.64 -4.06 1.08
C ILE A 40 -7.07 -4.61 -0.22
N VAL A 41 -6.89 -5.93 -0.31
CA VAL A 41 -6.49 -6.56 -1.57
C VAL A 41 -7.57 -7.51 -2.02
N ALA A 42 -8.10 -7.26 -3.22
CA ALA A 42 -9.15 -8.04 -3.85
C ALA A 42 -8.89 -8.11 -5.36
N ASP A 43 -9.08 -9.30 -5.93
CA ASP A 43 -8.86 -9.56 -7.37
C ASP A 43 -7.50 -9.06 -7.89
N LYS A 44 -6.43 -9.28 -7.11
CA LYS A 44 -5.05 -8.83 -7.40
C LYS A 44 -4.85 -7.31 -7.40
N VAL A 45 -5.85 -6.51 -7.03
CA VAL A 45 -5.76 -5.06 -6.89
C VAL A 45 -5.65 -4.69 -5.40
N ALA A 46 -4.71 -3.81 -5.07
CA ALA A 46 -4.60 -3.16 -3.77
C ALA A 46 -5.35 -1.83 -3.77
N TYR A 47 -6.25 -1.67 -2.80
CA TYR A 47 -7.08 -0.50 -2.60
C TYR A 47 -6.64 0.27 -1.35
N PHE A 48 -6.44 1.59 -1.50
CA PHE A 48 -6.07 2.50 -0.44
C PHE A 48 -7.12 3.61 -0.31
N LEU A 49 -7.74 3.73 0.86
CA LEU A 49 -8.64 4.86 1.16
C LEU A 49 -7.82 5.97 1.81
N LEU A 50 -7.60 7.06 1.06
CA LEU A 50 -6.86 8.22 1.55
C LEU A 50 -7.72 9.05 2.51
N GLU A 51 -7.07 9.90 3.30
CA GLU A 51 -7.75 10.79 4.26
C GLU A 51 -8.87 11.64 3.63
N ASP A 52 -8.68 12.11 2.39
CA ASP A 52 -9.64 12.99 1.72
C ASP A 52 -10.81 12.26 1.07
N GLY A 53 -10.94 10.95 1.31
CA GLY A 53 -11.98 10.10 0.73
C GLY A 53 -11.64 9.58 -0.67
N THR A 54 -10.46 9.88 -1.21
CA THR A 54 -10.01 9.32 -2.49
C THR A 54 -9.70 7.83 -2.34
N LEU A 55 -10.23 7.01 -3.26
CA LEU A 55 -9.88 5.60 -3.37
C LEU A 55 -8.84 5.41 -4.48
N VAL A 56 -7.66 4.93 -4.12
CA VAL A 56 -6.58 4.59 -5.07
C VAL A 56 -6.57 3.08 -5.29
N ALA A 57 -6.43 2.65 -6.55
CA ALA A 57 -6.30 1.25 -6.95
C ALA A 57 -4.93 1.01 -7.60
N TYR A 58 -4.25 -0.06 -7.24
CA TYR A 58 -2.92 -0.42 -7.73
C TYR A 58 -2.80 -1.93 -7.98
N GLU A 59 -2.23 -2.34 -9.12
CA GLU A 59 -2.03 -3.75 -9.53
C GLU A 59 -0.60 -4.25 -9.29
#